data_AF-A0A151U6I5-F1
#
_entry.id   AF-A0A151U6I5-F1
#
_cell.length_a   1.000
_cell.length_b   1.000
_cell.length_c   1.000
_cell.angle_alpha   90.00
_cell.angle_beta   90.00
_cell.angle_gamma   90.00
#
_symmetry.space_group_name_H-M   'P 1'
#
loop_
_entity.id
_entity.type
_entity.pdbx_description
1 polymer ?
#
loop_
_entity_poly.entity_id
_entity_poly.type
_entity_poly.pdbx_seq_one_letter_code
_entity_poly.pdbx_strand_id
1 'polypeptide(L)'
;MGRYKKASIIIGLLMLLSSAPFVCAFIECSTITQFFSACSIFITYGSPDPIPGSPCCDAMSGVKNIANSGDNRQYVCRCLMGLIDAFSPNATAIATLPGLCGISLGFIIAPNTDCSL
;
A
#
# COMPACT_ATOMS: atom_id res chain seq x y z
N MET A 1 24.78 -59.38 15.25
CA MET A 1 24.27 -58.19 14.53
C MET A 1 24.94 -56.95 15.12
N GLY A 2 26.00 -56.48 14.45
CA GLY A 2 27.00 -55.54 14.95
C GLY A 2 26.59 -54.08 14.83
N ARG A 3 26.91 -53.33 15.90
CA ARG A 3 26.48 -51.97 16.25
C ARG A 3 27.36 -50.85 15.64
N TYR A 4 27.59 -50.82 14.33
CA TYR A 4 28.47 -49.78 13.76
C TYR A 4 27.94 -49.29 12.41
N LYS A 5 28.01 -47.97 12.18
CA LYS A 5 27.92 -47.27 10.88
C LYS A 5 26.56 -46.83 10.32
N LYS A 6 25.43 -47.50 10.56
CA LYS A 6 24.12 -46.90 10.17
C LYS A 6 23.72 -45.68 11.01
N ALA A 7 24.49 -45.41 12.07
CA ALA A 7 24.54 -44.12 12.74
C ALA A 7 24.92 -42.93 11.81
N SER A 8 25.30 -43.15 10.53
CA SER A 8 25.79 -42.07 9.65
C SER A 8 24.81 -41.46 8.64
N ILE A 9 23.64 -42.04 8.34
CA ILE A 9 22.87 -41.55 7.16
C ILE A 9 21.55 -40.88 7.52
N ILE A 10 20.83 -41.32 8.55
CA ILE A 10 19.45 -40.88 8.77
C ILE A 10 19.37 -39.60 9.62
N ILE A 11 20.42 -39.33 10.41
CA ILE A 11 20.52 -38.13 11.25
C ILE A 11 21.08 -36.93 10.44
N GLY A 12 21.60 -37.18 9.23
CA GLY A 12 22.32 -36.23 8.39
C GLY A 12 21.53 -35.63 7.22
N LEU A 13 20.21 -35.81 7.15
CA LEU A 13 19.34 -34.93 6.35
C LEU A 13 18.63 -33.92 7.27
N LEU A 14 19.44 -33.38 8.18
CA LEU A 14 19.27 -32.12 8.86
C LEU A 14 18.78 -31.07 7.86
N MET A 15 17.66 -30.48 8.24
CA MET A 15 17.20 -29.18 7.78
C MET A 15 16.79 -29.15 6.31
N LEU A 16 15.56 -29.62 6.06
CA LEU A 16 14.74 -28.93 5.07
C LEU A 16 14.79 -27.45 5.46
N LEU A 17 15.54 -26.67 4.69
CA LEU A 17 15.43 -25.23 4.64
C LEU A 17 13.96 -24.93 4.31
N SER A 18 13.12 -24.81 5.33
CA SER A 18 11.93 -23.97 5.27
C SER A 18 12.42 -22.53 5.14
N SER A 19 12.99 -22.23 3.97
CA SER A 19 12.92 -20.90 3.39
C SER A 19 11.45 -20.71 3.04
N ALA A 20 10.63 -20.46 4.07
CA ALA A 20 9.41 -19.73 3.84
C ALA A 20 9.88 -18.49 3.09
N PRO A 21 9.38 -18.22 1.86
CA PRO A 21 9.62 -16.92 1.29
C PRO A 21 9.09 -15.94 2.33
N PHE A 22 9.99 -15.15 2.92
CA PHE A 22 9.59 -13.93 3.56
C PHE A 22 8.98 -13.12 2.42
N VAL A 23 7.68 -13.26 2.21
CA VAL A 23 6.95 -12.40 1.31
C VAL A 23 6.93 -11.08 2.05
N CYS A 24 8.01 -10.32 1.92
CA CYS A 24 7.97 -8.89 2.13
C CYS A 24 6.94 -8.43 1.11
N ALA A 25 5.69 -8.27 1.53
CA ALA A 25 4.67 -7.65 0.73
C ALA A 25 5.11 -6.20 0.58
N PHE A 26 6.01 -5.95 -0.39
CA PHE A 26 6.33 -4.62 -0.85
C PHE A 26 5.02 -4.10 -1.41
N ILE A 27 4.35 -3.25 -0.63
CA ILE A 27 3.21 -2.50 -1.13
C ILE A 27 3.78 -1.61 -2.23
N GLU A 28 3.51 -1.99 -3.46
CA GLU A 28 3.94 -1.21 -4.60
C GLU A 28 3.02 0.01 -4.74
N CYS A 29 3.59 1.16 -5.14
CA CYS A 29 2.80 2.36 -5.38
C CYS A 29 1.69 2.14 -6.42
N SER A 30 1.85 1.18 -7.32
CA SER A 30 0.78 0.76 -8.25
C SER A 30 -0.49 0.30 -7.54
N THR A 31 -0.37 -0.33 -6.37
CA THR A 31 -1.52 -0.71 -5.54
C THR A 31 -2.25 0.53 -5.02
N ILE A 32 -1.49 1.54 -4.57
CA ILE A 32 -2.06 2.82 -4.13
C ILE A 32 -2.77 3.52 -5.30
N THR A 33 -2.10 3.64 -6.44
CA THR A 33 -2.65 4.24 -7.66
C THR A 33 -3.93 3.55 -8.14
N GLN A 34 -4.03 2.23 -8.00
CA GLN A 34 -5.24 1.48 -8.38
C GLN A 34 -6.47 1.91 -7.57
N PHE A 35 -6.31 2.23 -6.28
CA PHE A 35 -7.44 2.77 -5.50
C PHE A 35 -7.90 4.13 -6.04
N PHE A 36 -6.99 4.99 -6.49
CA PHE A 36 -7.33 6.27 -7.13
C PHE A 36 -7.97 6.10 -8.51
N SER A 37 -7.65 5.02 -9.24
CA SER A 37 -8.27 4.73 -10.53
C SER A 37 -9.79 4.54 -10.42
N ALA A 38 -10.30 4.02 -9.30
CA ALA A 38 -11.74 3.89 -9.04
C ALA A 38 -12.46 5.25 -8.94
N CYS A 39 -11.70 6.33 -8.79
CA CYS A 39 -12.19 7.70 -8.64
C CYS A 39 -11.83 8.58 -9.85
N SER A 40 -11.41 7.98 -10.95
CA SER A 40 -10.92 8.68 -12.16
C SER A 40 -11.87 9.75 -12.69
N ILE A 41 -13.19 9.56 -12.60
CA ILE A 41 -14.18 10.58 -12.99
C ILE A 41 -14.00 11.86 -12.17
N PHE A 42 -14.00 11.77 -10.84
CA PHE A 42 -13.77 12.94 -10.00
C PHE A 42 -12.37 13.53 -10.19
N ILE A 43 -11.35 12.67 -10.30
CA ILE A 43 -9.97 13.14 -10.52
C ILE A 43 -9.85 13.93 -11.83
N THR A 44 -10.54 13.50 -12.89
CA THR A 44 -10.43 14.11 -14.23
C THR A 44 -11.31 15.34 -14.38
N TYR A 45 -12.53 15.31 -13.85
CA TYR A 45 -13.54 16.35 -14.08
C TYR A 45 -13.80 17.24 -12.86
N GLY A 46 -13.26 16.90 -11.70
CA GLY A 46 -13.51 17.59 -10.43
C GLY A 46 -14.93 17.47 -9.89
N SER A 47 -15.80 16.69 -10.55
CA SER A 47 -17.20 16.54 -10.19
C SER A 47 -17.82 15.26 -10.80
N PRO A 48 -18.90 14.72 -10.21
CA PRO A 48 -19.42 15.05 -8.88
C PRO A 48 -18.46 14.59 -7.77
N ASP A 49 -18.53 15.23 -6.61
CA ASP A 49 -17.74 14.85 -5.44
C ASP A 49 -18.09 13.41 -5.01
N PRO A 50 -17.08 12.56 -4.73
CA PRO A 50 -17.33 11.21 -4.24
C PRO A 50 -17.91 11.29 -2.82
N ILE A 51 -18.99 10.53 -2.60
CA ILE A 51 -19.65 10.42 -1.30
C ILE A 51 -19.24 9.13 -0.58
N PRO A 52 -19.21 9.11 0.77
CA PRO A 52 -19.00 7.89 1.53
C PRO A 52 -20.00 6.78 1.12
N GLY A 53 -19.51 5.55 0.95
CA GLY A 53 -20.30 4.41 0.44
C GLY A 53 -20.44 4.34 -1.08
N SER A 54 -19.84 5.29 -1.83
CA SER A 54 -19.65 5.15 -3.27
C SER A 54 -18.52 4.16 -3.59
N PRO A 55 -18.51 3.52 -4.76
CA PRO A 55 -17.44 2.58 -5.14
C PRO A 55 -16.05 3.22 -5.11
N CYS A 56 -15.94 4.52 -5.41
CA CYS A 56 -14.70 5.28 -5.27
C CYS A 56 -14.23 5.35 -3.80
N CYS A 57 -15.12 5.74 -2.88
CA CYS A 57 -14.75 5.85 -1.46
C CYS A 57 -14.53 4.49 -0.80
N ASP A 58 -15.25 3.45 -1.24
CA ASP A 58 -15.02 2.08 -0.79
C ASP A 58 -13.63 1.60 -1.21
N ALA A 59 -13.19 1.91 -2.44
CA ALA A 59 -11.82 1.63 -2.88
C ALA A 59 -10.79 2.40 -2.03
N MET A 60 -11.05 3.66 -1.70
CA MET A 60 -10.15 4.47 -0.85
C MET A 60 -9.95 3.89 0.55
N SER A 61 -10.89 3.09 1.07
CA SER A 61 -10.71 2.37 2.33
C SER A 61 -9.48 1.43 2.31
N GLY A 62 -9.10 0.93 1.13
CA GLY A 62 -7.87 0.16 0.92
C GLY A 62 -6.61 0.96 1.23
N VAL A 63 -6.55 2.22 0.79
CA VAL A 63 -5.43 3.14 1.10
C VAL A 63 -5.34 3.35 2.61
N LYS A 64 -6.48 3.57 3.29
CA LYS A 64 -6.54 3.71 4.75
C LYS A 64 -6.00 2.47 5.47
N ASN A 65 -6.42 1.28 5.03
CA ASN A 65 -6.01 0.02 5.65
C ASN A 65 -4.50 -0.20 5.54
N ILE A 66 -3.91 0.16 4.39
CA ILE A 66 -2.47 0.10 4.19
C ILE A 66 -1.75 1.13 5.06
N ALA A 67 -2.20 2.38 5.04
CA ALA A 67 -1.58 3.49 5.77
C ALA A 67 -1.73 3.42 7.30
N ASN A 68 -2.52 2.47 7.82
CA ASN A 68 -2.77 2.31 9.26
C ASN A 68 -1.56 1.70 10.00
N SER A 69 -0.66 1.02 9.29
CA SER A 69 0.62 0.56 9.84
C SER A 69 1.67 1.66 9.72
N GLY A 70 2.40 1.93 10.81
CA GLY A 70 3.42 3.00 10.86
C GLY A 70 4.45 2.91 9.74
N ASP A 71 5.03 1.73 9.54
CA ASP A 71 6.00 1.48 8.46
C ASP A 71 5.41 1.81 7.07
N ASN A 72 4.15 1.45 6.84
CA ASN A 72 3.45 1.67 5.58
C ASN A 72 3.05 3.12 5.35
N ARG A 73 2.85 3.92 6.41
CA ARG A 73 2.42 5.32 6.29
C ARG A 73 3.42 6.15 5.50
N GLN A 74 4.72 5.98 5.77
CA GLN A 74 5.79 6.63 5.02
C GLN A 74 5.77 6.23 3.54
N TYR A 75 5.61 4.93 3.25
CA TYR A 75 5.52 4.43 1.88
C TYR A 75 4.30 4.99 1.14
N VAL A 76 3.11 4.96 1.76
CA VAL A 76 1.89 5.53 1.17
C VAL A 76 2.06 7.02 0.90
N CYS A 77 2.65 7.77 1.84
CA CYS A 77 2.93 9.19 1.64
C CYS A 77 3.80 9.42 0.39
N ARG A 78 4.91 8.69 0.26
CA ARG A 78 5.82 8.82 -0.91
C ARG A 78 5.13 8.46 -2.22
N CYS A 79 4.29 7.41 -2.21
CA CYS A 79 3.51 7.02 -3.39
C CYS A 79 2.50 8.11 -3.79
N LEU A 80 1.81 8.72 -2.83
CA LEU A 80 0.86 9.80 -3.10
C LEU A 80 1.54 11.05 -3.64
N MET A 81 2.73 11.39 -3.14
CA MET A 81 3.51 12.51 -3.68
C MET A 81 3.92 12.26 -5.13
N GLY A 82 4.36 11.04 -5.46
CA GLY A 82 4.64 10.65 -6.85
C GLY A 82 3.39 10.67 -7.74
N LEU A 83 2.23 10.28 -7.20
CA LEU A 83 0.97 10.34 -7.94
C LEU A 83 0.56 11.79 -8.23
N ILE A 84 0.72 12.70 -7.28
CA ILE A 84 0.45 14.12 -7.47
C ILE A 84 1.34 14.74 -8.52
N ASP A 85 2.63 14.39 -8.53
CA ASP A 85 3.58 14.86 -9.53
C ASP A 85 3.20 14.36 -10.94
N ALA A 86 2.89 13.07 -11.06
CA ALA A 86 2.47 12.46 -12.32
C ALA A 86 1.13 13.01 -12.85
N PHE A 87 0.21 13.37 -11.96
CA PHE A 87 -1.10 13.92 -12.28
C PHE A 87 -1.22 15.38 -11.85
N SER A 88 -0.17 16.18 -12.09
CA SER A 88 -0.07 17.59 -11.72
C SER A 88 -1.34 18.44 -11.98
N PRO A 89 -2.01 18.38 -13.17
CA PRO A 89 -3.22 19.18 -13.39
C PRO A 89 -4.39 18.81 -12.46
N ASN A 90 -4.38 17.59 -11.92
CA ASN A 90 -5.42 17.03 -11.06
C ASN A 90 -4.93 16.82 -9.62
N ALA A 91 -3.79 17.40 -9.25
CA ALA A 91 -3.16 17.26 -7.94
C ALA A 91 -4.13 17.60 -6.80
N THR A 92 -4.89 18.68 -6.94
CA THR A 92 -5.88 19.12 -5.95
C THR A 92 -6.98 18.08 -5.77
N ALA A 93 -7.52 17.53 -6.86
CA ALA A 93 -8.57 16.50 -6.79
C ALA A 93 -8.06 15.24 -6.10
N ILE A 94 -6.82 14.82 -6.36
CA ILE A 94 -6.17 13.68 -5.69
C ILE A 94 -5.99 13.96 -4.19
N ALA A 95 -5.55 15.17 -3.84
CA ALA A 95 -5.28 15.56 -2.45
C ALA A 95 -6.56 15.67 -1.60
N THR A 96 -7.67 16.15 -2.19
CA THR A 96 -8.95 16.30 -1.47
C THR A 96 -9.73 14.99 -1.32
N LEU A 97 -9.45 14.01 -2.19
CA LEU A 97 -10.23 12.79 -2.33
C LEU A 97 -10.37 11.99 -1.02
N PRO A 98 -9.30 11.72 -0.26
CA PRO A 98 -9.44 10.99 1.00
C PRO A 98 -10.33 11.75 1.99
N GLY A 99 -10.24 13.08 2.03
CA GLY A 99 -11.07 13.93 2.89
C GLY A 99 -12.56 13.85 2.53
N LEU A 100 -12.90 13.90 1.24
CA LEU A 100 -14.28 13.75 0.76
C LEU A 100 -14.87 12.39 1.13
N CYS A 101 -14.04 11.34 1.12
CA CYS A 101 -14.42 10.00 1.55
C CYS A 101 -14.39 9.78 3.08
N GLY A 102 -14.11 10.80 3.89
CA GLY A 102 -14.02 10.68 5.35
C GLY A 102 -12.82 9.86 5.85
N ILE A 103 -11.77 9.76 5.03
CA ILE A 103 -10.56 8.99 5.31
C ILE A 103 -9.45 9.92 5.79
N SER A 104 -8.97 9.66 7.00
CA SER A 104 -7.76 10.28 7.54
C SER A 104 -6.58 9.32 7.42
N LEU A 105 -5.55 9.74 6.69
CA LEU A 105 -4.29 9.00 6.55
C LEU A 105 -3.27 9.37 7.64
N GLY A 106 -3.57 10.37 8.47
CA GLY A 106 -2.71 10.90 9.53
C GLY A 106 -1.53 11.74 9.05
N PHE A 107 -1.59 12.19 7.80
CA PHE A 107 -0.75 13.24 7.23
C PHE A 107 -1.56 14.02 6.20
N ILE A 108 -1.07 15.20 5.84
CA ILE A 108 -1.70 16.06 4.82
C ILE A 108 -1.09 15.72 3.47
N ILE A 109 -1.94 15.59 2.46
CA ILE A 109 -1.50 15.42 1.09
C ILE A 109 -1.37 16.82 0.46
N ALA A 110 -0.15 17.30 0.30
CA ALA A 110 0.14 18.59 -0.30
C ALA A 110 1.46 18.53 -1.08
N PRO A 111 1.70 19.44 -2.03
CA PRO A 111 3.02 19.59 -2.61
C PRO A 111 4.07 19.78 -1.50
N ASN A 112 5.15 19.00 -1.54
CA ASN A 112 6.22 19.02 -0.54
C ASN A 112 5.86 18.50 0.86
N THR A 113 4.83 17.64 1.00
CA THR A 113 4.62 16.92 2.26
C THR A 113 5.89 16.12 2.62
N ASP A 114 6.36 16.31 3.86
CA ASP A 114 7.44 15.50 4.42
C ASP A 114 6.92 14.10 4.78
N CYS A 115 7.48 13.08 4.12
CA CYS A 115 7.11 11.68 4.30
C CYS A 115 8.05 10.93 5.27
N SER A 116 8.92 11.61 6.01
CA SER A 116 9.80 11.02 7.04
C SER A 116 9.10 10.76 8.38
N LEU A 117 7.77 10.62 8.36
CA LEU A 117 6.84 10.48 9.49
C LEU A 117 7.16 9.35 10.46
#